data_AF-A0A9P4QY90-F1
#
_entry.id   AF-A0A9P4QY90-F1
#
_cell.length_a   1.000
_cell.length_b   1.000
_cell.length_c   1.000
_cell.angle_alpha   90.00
_cell.angle_beta   90.00
_cell.angle_gamma   90.00
#
_symmetry.space_group_name_H-M   'P 1'
#
loop_
_entity.id
_entity.type
_entity.pdbx_description
1 polymer ?
#
loop_
_entity_poly.entity_id
_entity_poly.type
_entity_poly.pdbx_seq_one_letter_code
_entity_poly.pdbx_strand_id
1 'polypeptide(L)'
;MPPTRSSARKRAGTTSPLAKPAGKRQKPSRKAGRRKTKPNSSSSIRNEWAYLDKLPNELLLLILEQIGLEDCPCHECAHYEALYTYRSLARTNKHLSAVAMEFLYKSFRTRRQVPGGHVRPGKFLTTLIANPTLANNVHRVRWEVNETSRFPYLWDLLGDGQVYRPSGKDKNRLRSSLTRLGIPGVARRPWTDKYNRSTAVDELSVLLLHTPNIQKLHVVDLYPMAHIQARKDTRGTFLPLLMNAVNGQPLPGAPSFEKLSALHLAVGRCSLHNVRHLFALPGLRRLKLQYVQAYQPKFIPDPAMSSRVEELRLYDADVDSDSLCALINMCEKLKQLHFLYHPHIRPEDPEVMPEDPHPKLDYGKIGHALQKHKETLEVIDLDDKTERPFMSELDGHHLGAFNDFKKLTTLGAPFLTFEPTYKDDYGQVSRVDFITLLPATLERLNITVFPVETMFGDCYHSLLPFFNRDPKVFDSFTHIHFRVHKDIVLSELKLKNYGNKGWIWSRYRTRVTMEQSNEWFEDNDFDSEEFHSDSESDFESDFEFLSNFPSSFPWSDFDSEDDSDLESYGTLLDSDEN
;
A
#
# COMPACT_ATOMS: atom_id res chain seq x y z
N MET A 1 -45.30 47.83 -12.70
CA MET A 1 -46.23 46.94 -11.96
C MET A 1 -45.44 45.79 -11.36
N PRO A 2 -45.74 45.36 -10.12
CA PRO A 2 -45.52 46.04 -8.85
C PRO A 2 -44.19 45.61 -8.16
N PRO A 3 -43.67 46.40 -7.18
CA PRO A 3 -42.45 46.09 -6.45
C PRO A 3 -42.73 45.37 -5.11
N THR A 4 -41.89 44.39 -4.74
CA THR A 4 -41.98 43.65 -3.48
C THR A 4 -40.99 44.17 -2.42
N ARG A 5 -41.55 44.98 -1.53
CA ARG A 5 -41.37 45.07 -0.06
C ARG A 5 -40.01 44.73 0.57
N SER A 6 -39.40 45.79 1.09
CA SER A 6 -38.50 45.86 2.23
C SER A 6 -39.14 45.39 3.55
N SER A 7 -38.39 44.65 4.38
CA SER A 7 -38.69 44.44 5.79
C SER A 7 -37.54 44.93 6.69
N ALA A 8 -37.58 46.22 7.00
CA ALA A 8 -36.78 46.84 8.04
C ALA A 8 -37.34 46.44 9.41
N ARG A 9 -36.61 45.62 10.17
CA ARG A 9 -37.00 45.23 11.52
C ARG A 9 -36.49 46.27 12.52
N LYS A 10 -37.40 47.15 12.96
CA LYS A 10 -37.27 48.02 14.14
C LYS A 10 -36.89 47.19 15.36
N ARG A 11 -35.76 47.49 16.01
CA ARG A 11 -35.53 47.18 17.42
C ARG A 11 -35.56 48.49 18.19
N ALA A 12 -36.61 48.64 19.00
CA ALA A 12 -36.76 49.71 19.96
C ALA A 12 -35.71 49.57 21.06
N GLY A 13 -35.18 50.72 21.48
CA GLY A 13 -34.26 50.82 22.60
C GLY A 13 -34.96 50.59 23.94
N THR A 14 -34.15 50.21 24.93
CA THR A 14 -34.45 50.44 26.33
C THR A 14 -33.15 50.82 27.01
N THR A 15 -33.09 52.08 27.41
CA THR A 15 -32.00 52.77 28.08
C THR A 15 -32.08 52.53 29.59
N SER A 16 -30.96 52.07 30.18
CA SER A 16 -30.37 52.44 31.49
C SER A 16 -31.20 52.28 32.79
N PRO A 17 -30.60 52.47 33.98
CA PRO A 17 -29.28 52.06 34.48
C PRO A 17 -29.39 51.35 35.86
N LEU A 18 -28.37 50.60 36.30
CA LEU A 18 -28.01 50.62 37.72
C LEU A 18 -26.60 50.07 37.96
N ALA A 19 -25.72 50.98 38.37
CA ALA A 19 -24.45 50.69 39.00
C ALA A 19 -24.67 50.04 40.38
N LYS A 20 -23.80 49.08 40.75
CA LYS A 20 -23.35 48.77 42.12
C LYS A 20 -22.24 47.70 42.07
N PRO A 21 -21.40 47.60 43.11
CA PRO A 21 -19.98 47.92 42.98
C PRO A 21 -19.06 46.69 43.03
N ALA A 22 -17.80 46.96 42.69
CA ALA A 22 -16.66 46.07 42.79
C ALA A 22 -16.49 45.46 44.20
N GLY A 23 -16.96 44.23 44.36
CA GLY A 23 -16.57 43.37 45.47
C GLY A 23 -15.18 42.77 45.23
N LYS A 24 -14.13 43.47 45.65
CA LYS A 24 -12.79 42.91 45.83
C LYS A 24 -12.84 41.82 46.91
N ARG A 25 -13.13 40.57 46.51
CA ARG A 25 -12.86 39.39 47.34
C ARG A 25 -11.35 39.15 47.36
N GLN A 26 -10.66 39.79 48.30
CA GLN A 26 -9.33 39.39 48.75
C GLN A 26 -9.43 37.95 49.29
N LYS A 27 -8.97 36.97 48.51
CA LYS A 27 -8.73 35.63 49.04
C LYS A 27 -7.53 35.71 49.98
N PRO A 28 -7.62 35.18 51.22
CA PRO A 28 -6.50 35.18 52.14
C PRO A 28 -5.38 34.31 51.54
N SER A 29 -4.26 34.97 51.25
CA SER A 29 -2.96 34.34 51.02
C SER A 29 -2.60 33.53 52.28
N ARG A 30 -2.97 32.25 52.29
CA ARG A 30 -2.38 31.26 53.18
C ARG A 30 -0.89 31.18 52.84
N LYS A 31 -0.08 31.98 53.53
CA LYS A 31 1.36 31.76 53.70
C LYS A 31 1.49 30.42 54.43
N ALA A 32 1.48 29.33 53.68
CA ALA A 32 1.90 28.03 54.17
C ALA A 32 3.34 28.19 54.65
N GLY A 33 3.55 27.99 55.95
CA GLY A 33 4.85 28.09 56.59
C GLY A 33 5.88 27.27 55.83
N ARG A 34 6.90 27.95 55.32
CA ARG A 34 8.11 27.36 54.76
C ARG A 34 8.85 26.69 55.91
N ARG A 35 8.41 25.47 56.29
CA ARG A 35 9.16 24.58 57.17
C ARG A 35 10.51 24.35 56.50
N LYS A 36 11.57 24.97 57.04
CA LYS A 36 12.96 24.62 56.77
C LYS A 36 13.17 23.19 57.28
N THR A 37 12.88 22.21 56.43
CA THR A 37 13.36 20.85 56.61
C THR A 37 14.87 20.90 56.49
N LYS A 38 15.55 20.54 57.59
CA LYS A 38 17.01 20.39 57.64
C LYS A 38 17.44 19.41 56.54
N PRO A 39 18.52 19.69 55.79
CA PRO A 39 19.12 18.71 54.91
C PRO A 39 19.81 17.68 55.80
N ASN A 40 19.12 16.57 56.11
CA ASN A 40 19.77 15.39 56.64
C ASN A 40 20.57 14.77 55.49
N SER A 41 21.81 15.28 55.35
CA SER A 41 22.87 14.70 54.52
C SER A 41 23.38 13.42 55.20
N SER A 42 22.57 12.37 55.17
CA SER A 42 23.08 11.02 55.27
C SER A 42 22.84 10.38 53.91
N SER A 43 23.84 10.53 53.05
CA SER A 43 24.01 9.83 51.79
C SER A 43 23.99 8.32 52.05
N SER A 44 22.80 7.75 52.20
CA SER A 44 22.60 6.35 51.89
C SER A 44 22.93 6.22 50.42
N ILE A 45 24.01 5.51 50.11
CA ILE A 45 24.29 4.92 48.80
C ILE A 45 23.14 3.95 48.54
N ARG A 46 21.96 4.50 48.24
CA ARG A 46 20.86 3.75 47.67
C ARG A 46 21.40 3.40 46.30
N ASN A 47 21.64 2.11 46.08
CA ASN A 47 21.84 1.49 44.79
C ASN A 47 21.18 2.38 43.74
N GLU A 48 21.97 3.13 42.97
CA GLU A 48 21.45 3.89 41.85
C GLU A 48 21.04 2.83 40.84
N TRP A 49 19.80 2.36 40.96
CA TRP A 49 19.26 1.42 40.00
C TRP A 49 19.36 2.10 38.64
N ALA A 50 19.85 1.35 37.65
CA ALA A 50 19.97 1.81 36.29
C ALA A 50 18.56 2.03 35.73
N TYR A 51 18.03 3.24 35.93
CA TYR A 51 16.74 3.64 35.37
C TYR A 51 16.94 4.18 33.96
N LEU A 52 16.02 3.82 33.06
CA LEU A 52 16.02 4.30 31.68
C LEU A 52 15.98 5.84 31.59
N ASP A 53 15.39 6.53 32.56
CA ASP A 53 15.26 7.99 32.55
C ASP A 53 16.55 8.75 32.87
N LYS A 54 17.60 8.05 33.32
CA LYS A 54 18.93 8.61 33.51
C LYS A 54 19.82 8.47 32.27
N LEU A 55 19.39 7.73 31.25
CA LEU A 55 20.16 7.58 30.02
C LEU A 55 20.18 8.90 29.23
N PRO A 56 21.31 9.24 28.59
CA PRO A 56 21.34 10.31 27.60
C PRO A 56 20.32 10.09 26.49
N ASN A 57 19.78 11.18 25.95
CA ASN A 57 18.78 11.15 24.87
C ASN A 57 19.26 10.33 23.68
N GLU A 58 20.55 10.43 23.34
CA GLU A 58 21.16 9.75 22.21
C GLU A 58 21.05 8.23 22.35
N LEU A 59 21.28 7.69 23.54
CA LEU A 59 21.14 6.26 23.81
C LEU A 59 19.67 5.83 23.82
N LEU A 60 18.78 6.66 24.36
CA LEU A 60 17.35 6.41 24.33
C LEU A 60 16.81 6.36 22.89
N LEU A 61 17.24 7.29 22.04
CA LEU A 61 16.89 7.32 20.63
C LEU A 61 17.34 6.05 19.92
N LEU A 62 18.56 5.59 20.16
CA LEU A 62 19.07 4.32 19.59
C LEU A 62 18.25 3.12 20.08
N ILE A 63 17.93 3.04 21.38
CA ILE A 63 17.10 1.94 21.92
C ILE A 63 15.71 1.94 21.28
N LEU A 64 15.08 3.11 21.17
CA LEU A 64 13.76 3.25 20.55
C LEU A 64 13.79 2.90 19.07
N GLU A 65 14.84 3.26 18.34
CA GLU A 65 15.00 2.87 16.94
C GLU A 65 15.08 1.35 16.77
N GLN A 66 15.76 0.65 17.70
CA GLN A 66 15.84 -0.82 17.69
C GLN A 66 14.48 -1.49 17.96
N ILE A 67 13.65 -0.91 18.84
CA ILE A 67 12.28 -1.42 19.11
C ILE A 67 11.40 -1.31 17.85
N GLY A 68 11.62 -0.26 17.07
CA GLY A 68 10.90 -0.01 15.83
C GLY A 68 11.51 -0.67 14.60
N LEU A 69 12.48 -1.58 14.78
CA LEU A 69 13.13 -2.23 13.65
C LEU A 69 12.10 -2.85 12.73
N GLU A 70 12.24 -2.45 11.47
CA GLU A 70 11.34 -2.77 10.39
C GLU A 70 11.58 -4.19 9.90
N ASP A 71 12.63 -4.86 10.34
CA ASP A 71 13.06 -6.13 9.76
C ASP A 71 12.35 -7.35 10.39
N CYS A 72 11.24 -7.17 11.13
CA CYS A 72 10.44 -8.33 11.52
C CYS A 72 9.73 -8.86 10.27
N PRO A 73 9.89 -10.15 9.90
CA PRO A 73 9.06 -10.78 8.86
C PRO A 73 7.56 -10.67 9.19
N CYS A 74 7.25 -10.54 10.48
CA CYS A 74 5.93 -10.26 11.03
C CYS A 74 5.58 -8.75 11.08
N HIS A 75 5.99 -7.94 10.10
CA HIS A 75 5.93 -6.45 10.06
C HIS A 75 4.76 -5.82 10.81
N GLU A 76 3.58 -6.43 10.71
CA GLU A 76 2.36 -5.98 11.36
C GLU A 76 2.39 -6.08 12.89
N CYS A 77 2.78 -7.23 13.45
CA CYS A 77 2.82 -7.47 14.89
C CYS A 77 3.90 -6.60 15.56
N ALA A 78 5.10 -6.57 14.99
CA ALA A 78 6.21 -5.78 15.51
C ALA A 78 5.88 -4.28 15.55
N HIS A 79 5.19 -3.77 14.52
CA HIS A 79 4.78 -2.37 14.49
C HIS A 79 3.83 -2.00 15.65
N TYR A 80 2.86 -2.86 15.97
CA TYR A 80 1.92 -2.60 17.07
C TYR A 80 2.58 -2.69 18.43
N GLU A 81 3.44 -3.67 18.64
CA GLU A 81 4.22 -3.81 19.88
C GLU A 81 5.12 -2.60 20.10
N ALA A 82 5.78 -2.12 19.05
CA ALA A 82 6.56 -0.89 19.09
C ALA A 82 5.70 0.33 19.47
N LEU A 83 4.53 0.52 18.81
CA LEU A 83 3.62 1.61 19.15
C LEU A 83 3.09 1.54 20.59
N TYR A 84 2.78 0.33 21.08
CA TYR A 84 2.35 0.13 22.46
C TYR A 84 3.48 0.48 23.44
N THR A 85 4.71 0.07 23.13
CA THR A 85 5.91 0.38 23.90
C THR A 85 6.16 1.89 23.94
N TYR A 86 6.14 2.58 22.80
CA TYR A 86 6.28 4.04 22.75
C TYR A 86 5.18 4.76 23.53
N ARG A 87 3.94 4.29 23.43
CA ARG A 87 2.81 4.85 24.18
C ARG A 87 2.98 4.63 25.68
N SER A 88 3.47 3.47 26.10
CA SER A 88 3.77 3.16 27.50
C SER A 88 4.85 4.09 28.04
N LEU A 89 5.99 4.18 27.34
CA LEU A 89 7.10 5.07 27.69
C LEU A 89 6.68 6.53 27.75
N ALA A 90 5.84 6.98 26.81
CA ALA A 90 5.34 8.34 26.78
C ALA A 90 4.43 8.71 27.95
N ARG A 91 3.87 7.71 28.65
CA ARG A 91 3.06 7.89 29.86
C ARG A 91 3.85 7.77 31.15
N THR A 92 5.06 7.21 31.11
CA THR A 92 5.88 6.95 32.32
C THR A 92 6.44 8.24 32.91
N ASN A 93 7.13 9.07 32.13
CA ASN A 93 7.64 10.36 32.60
C ASN A 93 7.78 11.39 31.45
N LYS A 94 8.04 12.66 31.79
CA LYS A 94 8.14 13.75 30.79
C LYS A 94 9.34 13.62 29.83
N HIS A 95 10.45 13.07 30.31
CA HIS A 95 11.67 12.93 29.53
C HIS A 95 11.50 11.87 28.44
N LEU A 96 11.10 10.66 28.83
CA LEU A 96 10.73 9.57 27.93
C LEU A 96 9.57 9.96 27.02
N SER A 97 8.61 10.75 27.50
CA SER A 97 7.56 11.33 26.66
C SER A 97 8.11 12.22 25.55
N ALA A 98 9.05 13.12 25.86
CA ALA A 98 9.65 13.98 24.84
C ALA A 98 10.34 13.18 23.73
N VAL A 99 11.04 12.09 24.08
CA VAL A 99 11.77 11.24 23.13
C VAL A 99 10.82 10.30 22.37
N ALA A 100 9.96 9.56 23.08
CA ALA A 100 9.08 8.56 22.48
C ALA A 100 7.99 9.14 21.57
N MET A 101 7.60 10.40 21.77
CA MET A 101 6.59 11.06 20.94
C MET A 101 7.03 11.22 19.47
N GLU A 102 8.32 11.31 19.18
CA GLU A 102 8.82 11.33 17.80
C GLU A 102 8.50 10.01 17.09
N PHE A 103 8.81 8.88 17.72
CA PHE A 103 8.55 7.54 17.19
C PHE A 103 7.06 7.20 17.12
N LEU A 104 6.28 7.62 18.12
CA LEU A 104 4.84 7.37 18.16
C LEU A 104 4.09 7.99 16.96
N TYR A 105 4.59 9.11 16.43
CA TYR A 105 4.00 9.80 15.29
C TYR A 105 4.78 9.59 13.98
N LYS A 106 5.91 8.86 14.01
CA LYS A 106 6.76 8.59 12.82
C LYS A 106 6.01 7.87 11.71
N SER A 107 5.11 6.97 12.08
CA SER A 107 4.35 6.12 11.17
C SER A 107 2.90 6.03 11.62
N PHE A 108 1.97 6.11 10.66
CA PHE A 108 0.54 5.98 10.89
C PHE A 108 -0.06 4.89 10.00
N ARG A 109 -0.90 4.04 10.59
CA ARG A 109 -1.65 2.99 9.90
C ARG A 109 -3.13 3.05 10.29
N THR A 110 -4.03 2.94 9.31
CA THR A 110 -5.50 2.97 9.55
C THR A 110 -6.14 1.62 9.88
N ARG A 111 -5.38 0.52 9.88
CA ARG A 111 -5.93 -0.85 9.78
C ARG A 111 -7.02 -1.18 10.82
N ARG A 112 -7.99 -1.95 10.34
CA ARG A 112 -9.02 -2.62 11.14
C ARG A 112 -8.37 -3.63 12.11
N GLN A 113 -8.47 -3.30 13.39
CA GLN A 113 -8.47 -4.20 14.55
C GLN A 113 -7.14 -4.74 15.09
N VAL A 114 -6.94 -4.43 16.37
CA VAL A 114 -6.94 -5.46 17.41
C VAL A 114 -8.41 -5.78 17.73
N PRO A 115 -8.81 -7.02 18.06
CA PRO A 115 -10.17 -7.32 18.53
C PRO A 115 -10.59 -6.33 19.63
N GLY A 116 -11.64 -5.55 19.39
CA GLY A 116 -12.16 -4.54 20.33
C GLY A 116 -11.64 -3.09 20.19
N GLY A 117 -10.77 -2.78 19.21
CA GLY A 117 -10.22 -1.43 19.04
C GLY A 117 -10.13 -0.95 17.58
N HIS A 118 -11.01 -0.03 17.18
CA HIS A 118 -10.85 0.70 15.92
C HIS A 118 -9.95 1.93 16.13
N VAL A 119 -8.79 1.98 15.45
CA VAL A 119 -8.03 3.23 15.32
C VAL A 119 -8.88 4.19 14.49
N ARG A 120 -9.28 5.31 15.10
CA ARG A 120 -10.11 6.33 14.44
C ARG A 120 -9.21 7.36 13.75
N PRO A 121 -9.04 7.33 12.42
CA PRO A 121 -8.09 8.20 11.73
C PRO A 121 -8.39 9.68 11.97
N GLY A 122 -9.68 10.04 12.06
CA GLY A 122 -10.11 11.38 12.43
C GLY A 122 -9.57 11.94 13.76
N LYS A 123 -9.37 11.11 14.81
CA LYS A 123 -8.75 11.57 16.08
C LYS A 123 -7.26 11.85 15.91
N PHE A 124 -6.56 10.99 15.19
CA PHE A 124 -5.15 11.19 14.86
C PHE A 124 -4.99 12.48 14.04
N LEU A 125 -5.78 12.63 12.98
CA LEU A 125 -5.80 13.81 12.12
C LEU A 125 -6.08 15.10 12.91
N THR A 126 -7.06 15.07 13.82
CA THR A 126 -7.37 16.21 14.70
C THR A 126 -6.18 16.62 15.57
N THR A 127 -5.39 15.63 16.02
CA THR A 127 -4.18 15.87 16.81
C THR A 127 -3.09 16.52 15.97
N LEU A 128 -2.90 16.09 14.72
CA LEU A 128 -1.93 16.69 13.80
C LEU A 128 -2.31 18.12 13.41
N ILE A 129 -3.58 18.38 13.10
CA ILE A 129 -4.10 19.72 12.81
C ILE A 129 -3.86 20.67 14.00
N ALA A 130 -4.01 20.16 15.23
CA ALA A 130 -3.79 20.92 16.44
C ALA A 130 -2.29 21.15 16.74
N ASN A 131 -1.42 20.21 16.37
CA ASN A 131 0.00 20.21 16.72
C ASN A 131 0.89 20.02 15.48
N PRO A 132 1.24 21.11 14.77
CA PRO A 132 2.06 21.04 13.55
C PRO A 132 3.42 20.36 13.76
N THR A 133 4.03 20.51 14.95
CA THR A 133 5.29 19.84 15.28
C THR A 133 5.18 18.32 15.23
N LEU A 134 4.06 17.75 15.69
CA LEU A 134 3.82 16.31 15.59
C LEU A 134 3.54 15.89 14.14
N ALA A 135 2.87 16.75 13.37
CA ALA A 135 2.59 16.49 11.96
C ALA A 135 3.88 16.43 11.11
N ASN A 136 4.90 17.20 11.49
CA ASN A 136 6.23 17.15 10.88
C ASN A 136 6.97 15.83 11.12
N ASN A 137 6.62 15.08 12.17
CA ASN A 137 7.26 13.79 12.47
C ASN A 137 6.67 12.65 11.64
N VAL A 138 5.52 12.85 10.97
CA VAL A 138 4.90 11.82 10.16
C VAL A 138 5.71 11.59 8.88
N HIS A 139 6.43 10.48 8.86
CA HIS A 139 7.25 10.06 7.72
C HIS A 139 6.58 8.94 6.91
N ARG A 140 5.64 8.20 7.52
CA ARG A 140 5.06 7.02 6.88
C ARG A 140 3.57 6.94 7.12
N VAL A 141 2.83 6.66 6.06
CA VAL A 141 1.39 6.50 6.11
C VAL A 141 1.02 5.25 5.34
N ARG A 142 0.40 4.27 6.02
CA ARG A 142 -0.34 3.17 5.40
C ARG A 142 -1.82 3.39 5.61
N TRP A 143 -2.51 3.72 4.53
CA TRP A 143 -3.91 4.10 4.52
C TRP A 143 -4.74 3.05 3.79
N GLU A 144 -5.72 2.52 4.47
CA GLU A 144 -6.70 1.58 3.94
C GLU A 144 -7.97 2.36 3.60
N VAL A 145 -8.25 2.48 2.32
CA VAL A 145 -9.49 3.03 1.79
C VAL A 145 -10.56 1.96 1.97
N ASN A 146 -11.49 2.27 2.86
CA ASN A 146 -12.66 1.44 3.08
C ASN A 146 -13.90 2.27 2.72
N GLU A 147 -14.28 2.27 1.45
CA GLU A 147 -15.54 2.86 1.00
C GLU A 147 -16.71 1.87 1.20
N THR A 148 -16.85 1.34 2.43
CA THR A 148 -17.95 0.46 2.86
C THR A 148 -19.34 1.09 2.77
N SER A 149 -19.48 2.34 2.31
CA SER A 149 -20.77 2.94 1.98
C SER A 149 -21.66 2.09 1.06
N ARG A 150 -21.08 1.10 0.35
CA ARG A 150 -21.80 0.13 -0.48
C ARG A 150 -22.29 -1.13 0.23
N PHE A 151 -21.73 -1.43 1.40
CA PHE A 151 -22.16 -2.57 2.21
C PHE A 151 -22.54 -2.08 3.61
N PRO A 152 -23.66 -1.35 3.76
CA PRO A 152 -24.13 -0.88 5.07
C PRO A 152 -24.22 -2.03 6.09
N TYR A 153 -24.63 -3.22 5.66
CA TYR A 153 -24.74 -4.41 6.52
C TYR A 153 -23.39 -4.87 7.10
N LEU A 154 -22.26 -4.57 6.45
CA LEU A 154 -20.94 -4.87 6.99
C LEU A 154 -20.61 -3.96 8.18
N TRP A 155 -21.25 -2.79 8.33
CA TRP A 155 -21.11 -1.96 9.53
C TRP A 155 -21.87 -2.55 10.71
N ASP A 156 -23.07 -3.08 10.49
CA ASP A 156 -23.89 -3.69 11.54
C ASP A 156 -23.20 -4.93 12.13
N LEU A 157 -22.52 -5.71 11.28
CA LEU A 157 -21.72 -6.88 11.70
C LEU A 157 -20.43 -6.52 12.45
N LEU A 158 -19.87 -5.34 12.23
CA LEU A 158 -18.57 -4.94 12.78
C LEU A 158 -18.66 -4.05 14.02
N GLY A 159 -19.87 -3.95 14.58
CA GLY A 159 -20.16 -3.13 15.73
C GLY A 159 -20.21 -1.66 15.34
N ASP A 160 -21.03 -0.94 16.09
CA ASP A 160 -21.45 0.46 15.94
C ASP A 160 -20.29 1.47 16.12
N GLY A 161 -19.19 1.25 15.41
CA GLY A 161 -17.95 2.00 15.44
C GLY A 161 -18.19 3.37 14.86
N GLN A 162 -18.74 4.27 15.68
CA GLN A 162 -19.11 5.63 15.29
C GLN A 162 -18.03 6.25 14.41
N VAL A 163 -18.38 6.45 13.13
CA VAL A 163 -17.62 7.27 12.19
C VAL A 163 -17.27 8.57 12.90
N TYR A 164 -15.99 8.92 12.91
CA TYR A 164 -15.55 10.13 13.59
C TYR A 164 -16.26 11.35 12.97
N ARG A 165 -17.01 12.09 13.79
CA ARG A 165 -17.64 13.35 13.36
C ARG A 165 -16.87 14.51 14.00
N PRO A 166 -16.20 15.38 13.21
CA PRO A 166 -15.47 16.51 13.75
C PRO A 166 -16.38 17.45 14.53
N SER A 167 -15.97 17.81 15.75
CA SER A 167 -16.70 18.79 16.55
C SER A 167 -16.58 20.20 15.96
N GLY A 168 -17.42 21.14 16.40
CA GLY A 168 -17.27 22.55 16.03
C GLY A 168 -15.88 23.13 16.35
N LYS A 169 -15.25 22.65 17.44
CA LYS A 169 -13.88 23.02 17.83
C LYS A 169 -12.86 22.50 16.83
N ASP A 170 -13.03 21.27 16.35
CA ASP A 170 -12.10 20.66 15.39
C ASP A 170 -12.19 21.33 14.02
N LYS A 171 -13.41 21.68 13.58
CA LYS A 171 -13.62 22.48 12.36
C LYS A 171 -12.94 23.85 12.45
N ASN A 172 -13.01 24.52 13.61
CA ASN A 172 -12.32 25.80 13.82
C ASN A 172 -10.78 25.64 13.84
N ARG A 173 -10.27 24.55 14.41
CA ARG A 173 -8.84 24.20 14.37
C ARG A 173 -8.37 23.97 12.94
N LEU A 174 -9.12 23.23 12.14
CA LEU A 174 -8.83 23.03 10.72
C LEU A 174 -8.77 24.37 9.98
N ARG A 175 -9.80 25.22 10.10
CA ARG A 175 -9.81 26.55 9.45
C ARG A 175 -8.60 27.41 9.84
N SER A 176 -8.22 27.37 11.12
CA SER A 176 -7.03 28.06 11.61
C SER A 176 -5.76 27.47 11.00
N SER A 177 -5.67 26.15 10.88
CA SER A 177 -4.52 25.49 10.25
C SER A 177 -4.42 25.76 8.75
N LEU A 178 -5.53 25.73 8.01
CA LEU A 178 -5.56 26.10 6.59
C LEU A 178 -5.13 27.56 6.38
N THR A 179 -5.47 28.44 7.33
CA THR A 179 -5.00 29.84 7.33
C THR A 179 -3.48 29.91 7.53
N ARG A 180 -2.92 29.14 8.47
CA ARG A 180 -1.46 29.08 8.71
C ARG A 180 -0.69 28.50 7.52
N LEU A 181 -1.28 27.53 6.82
CA LEU A 181 -0.71 27.00 5.58
C LEU A 181 -0.71 28.03 4.45
N GLY A 182 -1.47 29.14 4.56
CA GLY A 182 -1.55 30.15 3.50
C GLY A 182 -2.61 29.85 2.43
N ILE A 183 -3.51 28.90 2.68
CA ILE A 183 -4.59 28.56 1.74
C ILE A 183 -5.59 29.73 1.70
N PRO A 184 -5.92 30.29 0.53
CA PRO A 184 -6.82 31.43 0.41
C PRO A 184 -8.25 31.06 0.80
N GLY A 185 -9.02 32.02 1.32
CA GLY A 185 -10.35 31.78 1.91
C GLY A 185 -11.30 30.98 1.01
N VAL A 186 -11.34 31.30 -0.29
CA VAL A 186 -12.18 30.60 -1.28
C VAL A 186 -11.79 29.13 -1.43
N ALA A 187 -10.49 28.82 -1.37
CA ALA A 187 -9.97 27.46 -1.48
C ALA A 187 -10.09 26.64 -0.17
N ARG A 188 -10.46 27.25 0.97
CA ARG A 188 -10.63 26.53 2.26
C ARG A 188 -11.91 25.72 2.34
N ARG A 189 -12.94 26.09 1.59
CA ARG A 189 -14.26 25.45 1.64
C ARG A 189 -14.20 23.97 1.24
N PRO A 190 -13.58 23.58 0.10
CA PRO A 190 -13.43 22.17 -0.26
C PRO A 190 -12.76 21.34 0.84
N TRP A 191 -11.70 21.83 1.48
CA TRP A 191 -11.01 21.14 2.57
C TRP A 191 -11.88 20.97 3.82
N THR A 192 -12.65 22.00 4.15
CA THR A 192 -13.57 21.94 5.29
C THR A 192 -14.70 20.95 5.03
N ASP A 193 -15.22 20.92 3.80
CA ASP A 193 -16.28 20.00 3.38
C ASP A 193 -15.78 18.54 3.37
N LYS A 194 -14.58 18.29 2.83
CA LYS A 194 -13.90 16.98 2.93
C LYS A 194 -13.78 16.51 4.39
N TYR A 195 -13.22 17.36 5.26
CA TYR A 195 -13.06 17.03 6.67
C TYR A 195 -14.39 16.76 7.38
N ASN A 196 -15.45 17.51 7.04
CA ASN A 196 -16.78 17.33 7.60
C ASN A 196 -17.45 16.02 7.19
N ARG A 197 -17.20 15.53 5.98
CA ARG A 197 -17.74 14.25 5.49
C ARG A 197 -17.07 13.06 6.17
N SER A 198 -15.79 13.21 6.53
CA SER A 198 -15.00 12.20 7.25
C SER A 198 -15.03 10.83 6.58
N THR A 199 -15.03 10.80 5.24
CA THR A 199 -14.78 9.57 4.48
C THR A 199 -13.28 9.25 4.54
N ALA A 200 -12.90 7.99 4.39
CA ALA A 200 -11.49 7.58 4.44
C ALA A 200 -10.62 8.36 3.44
N VAL A 201 -11.12 8.55 2.22
CA VAL A 201 -10.42 9.30 1.17
C VAL A 201 -10.28 10.79 1.48
N ASP A 202 -11.33 11.40 2.04
CA ASP A 202 -11.31 12.80 2.43
C ASP A 202 -10.39 13.05 3.62
N GLU A 203 -10.38 12.15 4.61
CA GLU A 203 -9.45 12.21 5.74
C GLU A 203 -8.00 12.04 5.29
N LEU A 204 -7.72 11.10 4.36
CA LEU A 204 -6.38 10.96 3.75
C LEU A 204 -5.93 12.26 3.07
N SER A 205 -6.83 12.90 2.31
CA SER A 205 -6.51 14.17 1.64
C SER A 205 -6.13 15.26 2.64
N VAL A 206 -6.87 15.37 3.74
CA VAL A 206 -6.58 16.37 4.79
C VAL A 206 -5.31 15.97 5.56
N LEU A 207 -5.05 14.67 5.76
CA LEU A 207 -3.82 14.18 6.36
C LEU A 207 -2.59 14.61 5.53
N LEU A 208 -2.59 14.30 4.23
CA LEU A 208 -1.47 14.62 3.33
C LEU A 208 -1.18 16.12 3.29
N LEU A 209 -2.20 16.96 3.39
CA LEU A 209 -2.03 18.41 3.47
C LEU A 209 -1.26 18.85 4.72
N HIS A 210 -1.31 18.07 5.81
CA HIS A 210 -0.67 18.38 7.08
C HIS A 210 0.64 17.62 7.34
N THR A 211 1.05 16.70 6.47
CA THR A 211 2.25 15.85 6.64
C THR A 211 3.31 16.18 5.58
N PRO A 212 4.02 17.30 5.68
CA PRO A 212 4.95 17.75 4.63
C PRO A 212 6.20 16.88 4.50
N ASN A 213 6.57 16.14 5.55
CA ASN A 213 7.78 15.31 5.60
C ASN A 213 7.51 13.83 5.27
N ILE A 214 6.39 13.50 4.64
CA ILE A 214 6.07 12.12 4.29
C ILE A 214 7.14 11.56 3.33
N GLN A 215 7.64 10.36 3.65
CA GLN A 215 8.68 9.63 2.93
C GLN A 215 8.15 8.37 2.26
N LYS A 216 7.22 7.67 2.92
CA LYS A 216 6.57 6.46 2.41
C LYS A 216 5.05 6.62 2.50
N LEU A 217 4.35 6.52 1.38
CA LEU A 217 2.89 6.54 1.34
C LEU A 217 2.39 5.23 0.71
N HIS A 218 1.56 4.50 1.44
CA HIS A 218 0.94 3.26 0.99
C HIS A 218 -0.58 3.45 1.10
N VAL A 219 -1.29 3.37 -0.01
CA VAL A 219 -2.75 3.49 -0.07
C VAL A 219 -3.31 2.20 -0.65
N VAL A 220 -4.13 1.50 0.13
CA VAL A 220 -4.75 0.21 -0.24
C VAL A 220 -6.25 0.36 -0.22
N ASP A 221 -6.90 0.06 -1.32
CA ASP A 221 -8.33 -0.19 -1.38
C ASP A 221 -8.58 -1.63 -0.93
N LEU A 222 -9.44 -1.81 0.08
CA LEU A 222 -9.76 -3.14 0.60
C LEU A 222 -10.68 -3.95 -0.32
N TYR A 223 -11.35 -3.30 -1.28
CA TYR A 223 -12.29 -3.92 -2.19
C TYR A 223 -12.07 -3.47 -3.65
N PRO A 224 -10.83 -3.60 -4.18
CA PRO A 224 -10.46 -3.01 -5.46
C PRO A 224 -11.32 -3.54 -6.60
N MET A 225 -11.65 -4.84 -6.58
CA MET A 225 -12.49 -5.49 -7.60
C MET A 225 -13.92 -4.94 -7.62
N ALA A 226 -14.52 -4.69 -6.45
CA ALA A 226 -15.87 -4.11 -6.38
C ALA A 226 -15.92 -2.68 -6.95
N HIS A 227 -14.84 -1.92 -6.79
CA HIS A 227 -14.70 -0.59 -7.38
C HIS A 227 -14.52 -0.66 -8.90
N ILE A 228 -13.70 -1.60 -9.38
CA ILE A 228 -13.50 -1.91 -10.80
C ILE A 228 -14.82 -2.24 -11.51
N GLN A 229 -15.56 -3.21 -10.98
CA GLN A 229 -16.81 -3.68 -11.58
C GLN A 229 -17.88 -2.59 -11.61
N ALA A 230 -18.02 -1.83 -10.53
CA ALA A 230 -19.09 -0.84 -10.41
C ALA A 230 -18.83 0.49 -11.11
N ARG A 231 -17.73 0.59 -11.87
CA ARG A 231 -17.42 1.74 -12.73
C ARG A 231 -17.42 3.11 -12.06
N LYS A 232 -17.28 3.18 -10.75
CA LYS A 232 -17.07 4.47 -10.07
C LYS A 232 -15.60 4.78 -10.11
N ASP A 233 -15.27 5.92 -10.67
CA ASP A 233 -13.93 6.45 -10.59
C ASP A 233 -13.66 6.77 -9.12
N THR A 234 -12.87 5.92 -8.47
CA THR A 234 -12.33 6.12 -7.12
C THR A 234 -11.21 7.15 -7.15
N ARG A 235 -11.22 8.09 -8.11
CA ARG A 235 -10.51 9.38 -8.16
C ARG A 235 -10.62 10.05 -6.80
N GLY A 236 -9.84 9.49 -5.90
CA GLY A 236 -9.86 9.80 -4.51
C GLY A 236 -9.27 11.18 -4.46
N THR A 237 -9.92 12.04 -3.70
CA THR A 237 -9.65 13.46 -3.62
C THR A 237 -8.20 13.82 -3.20
N PHE A 238 -7.34 12.81 -2.97
CA PHE A 238 -5.95 12.87 -2.59
C PHE A 238 -4.97 12.83 -3.79
N LEU A 239 -5.24 12.10 -4.89
CA LEU A 239 -4.32 12.06 -6.04
C LEU A 239 -4.06 13.46 -6.63
N PRO A 240 -5.09 14.34 -6.80
CA PRO A 240 -4.85 15.70 -7.25
C PRO A 240 -3.90 16.51 -6.35
N LEU A 241 -3.77 16.19 -5.05
CA LEU A 241 -2.77 16.86 -4.20
C LEU A 241 -1.35 16.52 -4.64
N LEU A 242 -1.07 15.23 -4.88
CA LEU A 242 0.23 14.78 -5.35
C LEU A 242 0.52 15.35 -6.75
N MET A 243 -0.48 15.37 -7.63
CA MET A 243 -0.34 15.91 -8.99
C MET A 243 -0.09 17.43 -8.99
N ASN A 244 -0.77 18.19 -8.13
CA ASN A 244 -0.58 19.64 -8.03
C ASN A 244 0.83 20.02 -7.55
N ALA A 245 1.45 19.18 -6.71
CA ALA A 245 2.83 19.39 -6.28
C ALA A 245 3.83 19.29 -7.44
N VAL A 246 3.51 18.48 -8.46
CA VAL A 246 4.35 18.26 -9.64
C VAL A 246 4.19 19.37 -10.67
N ASN A 247 2.95 19.80 -10.95
CA ASN A 247 2.65 20.70 -12.07
C ASN A 247 3.09 22.17 -11.87
N GLY A 248 3.90 22.47 -10.85
CA GLY A 248 4.30 23.85 -10.52
C GLY A 248 3.13 24.76 -10.13
N GLN A 249 1.95 24.19 -9.93
CA GLN A 249 0.76 24.85 -9.38
C GLN A 249 0.40 24.24 -8.02
N PRO A 250 1.34 24.19 -7.05
CA PRO A 250 0.97 23.73 -5.73
C PRO A 250 -0.13 24.65 -5.22
N LEU A 251 -1.21 24.05 -4.73
CA LEU A 251 -2.23 24.78 -4.01
C LEU A 251 -1.49 25.59 -2.92
N PRO A 252 -1.62 26.93 -2.83
CA PRO A 252 -0.77 27.72 -1.95
C PRO A 252 -0.76 27.15 -0.53
N GLY A 253 0.41 26.73 -0.05
CA GLY A 253 0.56 26.07 1.25
C GLY A 253 0.52 24.55 1.28
N ALA A 254 0.25 23.89 0.16
CA ALA A 254 0.33 22.45 0.06
C ALA A 254 1.79 21.98 0.02
N PRO A 255 2.11 20.80 0.59
CA PRO A 255 3.45 20.25 0.52
C PRO A 255 3.90 19.99 -0.93
N SER A 256 5.19 20.20 -1.19
CA SER A 256 5.85 19.80 -2.45
C SER A 256 6.17 18.30 -2.53
N PHE A 257 6.02 17.57 -1.43
CA PHE A 257 6.34 16.14 -1.29
C PHE A 257 7.78 15.79 -1.72
N GLU A 258 8.74 16.69 -1.53
CA GLU A 258 10.16 16.49 -1.89
C GLU A 258 10.81 15.30 -1.19
N LYS A 259 10.32 14.92 -0.01
CA LYS A 259 10.82 13.79 0.77
C LYS A 259 10.14 12.46 0.42
N LEU A 260 9.08 12.48 -0.38
CA LEU A 260 8.30 11.27 -0.72
C LEU A 260 9.12 10.39 -1.66
N SER A 261 9.75 9.37 -1.08
CA SER A 261 10.68 8.46 -1.76
C SER A 261 10.02 7.17 -2.23
N ALA A 262 8.95 6.73 -1.56
CA ALA A 262 8.23 5.51 -1.89
C ALA A 262 6.72 5.75 -1.90
N LEU A 263 6.08 5.34 -2.99
CA LEU A 263 4.64 5.42 -3.18
C LEU A 263 4.08 4.07 -3.61
N HIS A 264 3.16 3.52 -2.82
CA HIS A 264 2.41 2.32 -3.14
C HIS A 264 0.92 2.67 -3.27
N LEU A 265 0.35 2.47 -4.45
CA LEU A 265 -1.07 2.65 -4.73
C LEU A 265 -1.68 1.33 -5.18
N ALA A 266 -2.40 0.66 -4.28
CA ALA A 266 -3.23 -0.49 -4.60
C ALA A 266 -4.70 -0.05 -4.56
N VAL A 267 -5.12 0.71 -5.57
CA VAL A 267 -6.46 1.34 -5.61
C VAL A 267 -7.18 0.85 -6.86
N GLY A 268 -8.42 0.34 -6.71
CA GLY A 268 -9.19 -0.12 -7.86
C GLY A 268 -9.41 1.01 -8.87
N ARG A 269 -9.34 0.69 -10.18
CA ARG A 269 -9.51 1.65 -11.31
C ARG A 269 -8.50 2.78 -11.37
N CYS A 270 -7.28 2.52 -10.94
CA CYS A 270 -6.22 3.49 -11.07
C CYS A 270 -5.80 3.63 -12.56
N SER A 271 -6.31 4.64 -13.26
CA SER A 271 -5.92 4.88 -14.67
C SER A 271 -4.47 5.32 -14.78
N LEU A 272 -3.74 4.76 -15.75
CA LEU A 272 -2.35 5.13 -16.03
C LEU A 272 -2.19 6.63 -16.34
N HIS A 273 -3.20 7.22 -17.00
CA HIS A 273 -3.24 8.66 -17.27
C HIS A 273 -3.18 9.52 -16.00
N ASN A 274 -3.80 9.06 -14.91
CA ASN A 274 -3.84 9.80 -13.65
C ASN A 274 -2.53 9.69 -12.87
N VAL A 275 -1.85 8.54 -12.94
CA VAL A 275 -0.62 8.29 -12.19
C VAL A 275 0.64 8.74 -12.91
N ARG A 276 0.57 9.03 -14.22
CA ARG A 276 1.76 9.45 -15.00
C ARG A 276 2.49 10.66 -14.40
N HIS A 277 1.74 11.59 -13.82
CA HIS A 277 2.33 12.80 -13.21
C HIS A 277 3.12 12.47 -11.94
N LEU A 278 2.87 11.32 -11.29
CA LEU A 278 3.61 10.89 -10.11
C LEU A 278 5.09 10.63 -10.44
N PHE A 279 5.42 10.28 -11.69
CA PHE A 279 6.80 10.08 -12.15
C PHE A 279 7.65 11.35 -12.07
N ALA A 280 7.02 12.53 -12.09
CA ALA A 280 7.71 13.80 -11.98
C ALA A 280 7.80 14.33 -10.53
N LEU A 281 7.42 13.52 -9.53
CA LEU A 281 7.69 13.84 -8.13
C LEU A 281 9.21 13.80 -7.86
N PRO A 282 9.83 14.88 -7.36
CA PRO A 282 11.29 15.05 -7.37
C PRO A 282 12.03 14.10 -6.43
N GLY A 283 11.36 13.64 -5.37
CA GLY A 283 11.89 12.70 -4.38
C GLY A 283 11.61 11.24 -4.68
N LEU A 284 10.74 10.93 -5.64
CA LEU A 284 10.20 9.58 -5.81
C LEU A 284 11.25 8.64 -6.42
N ARG A 285 11.55 7.56 -5.69
CA ARG A 285 12.50 6.51 -6.09
C ARG A 285 11.83 5.16 -6.31
N ARG A 286 10.77 4.87 -5.55
CA ARG A 286 10.05 3.60 -5.59
C ARG A 286 8.58 3.85 -5.86
N LEU A 287 8.06 3.23 -6.91
CA LEU A 287 6.65 3.35 -7.31
C LEU A 287 6.07 1.94 -7.49
N LYS A 288 5.20 1.55 -6.56
CA LYS A 288 4.39 0.32 -6.65
C LYS A 288 2.96 0.73 -7.00
N LEU A 289 2.43 0.22 -8.10
CA LEU A 289 1.05 0.41 -8.49
C LEU A 289 0.40 -0.97 -8.64
N GLN A 290 -0.82 -1.12 -8.12
CA GLN A 290 -1.60 -2.33 -8.25
C GLN A 290 -3.00 -2.01 -8.77
N TYR A 291 -3.56 -2.87 -9.61
CA TYR A 291 -4.87 -2.68 -10.25
C TYR A 291 -4.92 -1.47 -11.21
N VAL A 292 -3.79 -1.21 -11.88
CA VAL A 292 -3.68 -0.11 -12.86
C VAL A 292 -4.22 -0.53 -14.21
N GLN A 293 -4.91 0.40 -14.86
CA GLN A 293 -5.51 0.20 -16.18
C GLN A 293 -5.03 1.27 -17.16
N ALA A 294 -4.63 0.87 -18.37
CA ALA A 294 -4.26 1.78 -19.46
C ALA A 294 -5.44 2.10 -20.41
N TYR A 295 -6.69 2.11 -19.91
CA TYR A 295 -7.84 2.44 -20.75
C TYR A 295 -7.75 3.85 -21.33
N GLN A 296 -8.32 3.97 -22.55
CA GLN A 296 -8.30 5.15 -23.38
C GLN A 296 -8.51 6.47 -22.62
N PRO A 297 -7.84 7.56 -23.03
CA PRO A 297 -7.01 7.67 -24.25
C PRO A 297 -5.69 6.90 -24.13
N LYS A 298 -5.15 6.44 -25.27
CA LYS A 298 -3.82 5.80 -25.34
C LYS A 298 -2.83 6.61 -24.51
N PHE A 299 -2.05 5.92 -23.69
CA PHE A 299 -1.04 6.59 -22.90
C PHE A 299 0.02 7.19 -23.81
N ILE A 300 0.02 8.51 -23.92
CA ILE A 300 1.06 9.25 -24.62
C ILE A 300 1.93 9.89 -23.54
N PRO A 301 3.15 9.39 -23.31
CA PRO A 301 4.09 10.03 -22.39
C PRO A 301 4.46 11.42 -22.93
N ASP A 302 4.70 12.36 -22.03
CA ASP A 302 5.37 13.60 -22.40
C ASP A 302 6.86 13.29 -22.63
N PRO A 303 7.40 13.48 -23.84
CA PRO A 303 8.79 13.15 -24.14
C PRO A 303 9.80 13.94 -23.31
N ALA A 304 9.39 15.07 -22.72
CA ALA A 304 10.25 15.87 -21.84
C ALA A 304 10.27 15.36 -20.38
N MET A 305 9.38 14.42 -20.02
CA MET A 305 9.27 13.95 -18.65
C MET A 305 10.32 12.87 -18.37
N SER A 306 11.29 13.21 -17.52
CA SER A 306 12.20 12.23 -16.91
C SER A 306 11.82 11.96 -15.47
N SER A 307 12.12 10.74 -15.01
CA SER A 307 11.78 10.25 -13.68
C SER A 307 13.00 9.69 -12.98
N ARG A 308 13.06 9.98 -11.68
CA ARG A 308 14.06 9.48 -10.74
C ARG A 308 13.70 8.13 -10.13
N VAL A 309 12.58 7.53 -10.56
CA VAL A 309 12.16 6.20 -10.15
C VAL A 309 13.24 5.19 -10.55
N GLU A 310 13.73 4.46 -9.55
CA GLU A 310 14.72 3.39 -9.66
C GLU A 310 14.05 2.01 -9.54
N GLU A 311 12.89 1.95 -8.90
CA GLU A 311 12.11 0.73 -8.71
C GLU A 311 10.66 0.97 -9.15
N LEU A 312 10.28 0.31 -10.23
CA LEU A 312 8.92 0.35 -10.77
C LEU A 312 8.29 -1.03 -10.61
N ARG A 313 7.20 -1.08 -9.86
CA ARG A 313 6.41 -2.31 -9.67
C ARG A 313 4.97 -2.07 -10.12
N LEU A 314 4.50 -2.91 -11.01
CA LEU A 314 3.15 -2.87 -11.58
C LEU A 314 2.54 -4.25 -11.38
N TYR A 315 1.70 -4.39 -10.36
CA TYR A 315 1.07 -5.66 -10.04
C TYR A 315 -0.38 -5.67 -10.50
N ASP A 316 -0.87 -6.81 -10.95
CA ASP A 316 -2.26 -6.97 -11.35
C ASP A 316 -2.66 -5.79 -12.28
N ALA A 317 -1.92 -5.61 -13.37
CA ALA A 317 -2.04 -4.45 -14.23
C ALA A 317 -2.55 -4.84 -15.62
N ASP A 318 -3.49 -4.06 -16.17
CA ASP A 318 -3.97 -4.14 -17.54
C ASP A 318 -3.36 -2.98 -18.34
N VAL A 319 -2.09 -3.14 -18.71
CA VAL A 319 -1.26 -2.12 -19.38
C VAL A 319 -0.65 -2.74 -20.65
N ASP A 320 -0.84 -2.07 -21.79
CA ASP A 320 -0.28 -2.51 -23.06
C ASP A 320 1.24 -2.32 -23.15
N SER A 321 1.85 -2.98 -24.14
CA SER A 321 3.30 -2.95 -24.34
C SER A 321 3.84 -1.55 -24.61
N ASP A 322 3.14 -0.73 -25.40
CA ASP A 322 3.54 0.65 -25.71
C ASP A 322 3.56 1.52 -24.44
N SER A 323 2.54 1.37 -23.60
CA SER A 323 2.41 2.09 -22.33
C SER A 323 3.49 1.65 -21.35
N LEU A 324 3.74 0.35 -21.20
CA LEU A 324 4.80 -0.16 -20.35
C LEU A 324 6.18 0.34 -20.81
N CYS A 325 6.46 0.28 -22.12
CA CYS A 325 7.70 0.80 -22.71
C CYS A 325 7.87 2.29 -22.42
N ALA A 326 6.79 3.07 -22.53
CA ALA A 326 6.80 4.48 -22.20
C ALA A 326 7.16 4.73 -20.72
N LEU A 327 6.60 3.97 -19.77
CA LEU A 327 6.95 4.10 -18.35
C LEU A 327 8.42 3.73 -18.08
N ILE A 328 8.93 2.66 -18.69
CA ILE A 328 10.34 2.25 -18.62
C ILE A 328 11.24 3.37 -19.15
N ASN A 329 10.86 3.96 -20.29
CA ASN A 329 11.63 5.01 -20.95
C ASN A 329 11.57 6.35 -20.22
N MET A 330 10.53 6.63 -19.42
CA MET A 330 10.48 7.81 -18.55
C MET A 330 11.50 7.74 -17.41
N CYS A 331 11.87 6.55 -16.95
CA CYS A 331 12.86 6.39 -15.89
C CYS A 331 14.27 6.71 -16.43
N GLU A 332 15.10 7.38 -15.61
CA GLU A 332 16.49 7.71 -15.98
C GLU A 332 17.46 6.57 -15.72
N LYS A 333 17.29 5.86 -14.59
CA LYS A 333 18.20 4.81 -14.09
C LYS A 333 17.39 3.72 -13.39
N LEU A 334 16.62 2.96 -14.16
CA LEU A 334 15.80 1.89 -13.61
C LEU A 334 16.73 0.76 -13.12
N LYS A 335 16.56 0.34 -11.87
CA LYS A 335 17.27 -0.78 -11.24
C LYS A 335 16.39 -2.01 -11.09
N GLN A 336 15.12 -1.80 -10.79
CA GLN A 336 14.17 -2.90 -10.58
C GLN A 336 12.89 -2.66 -11.38
N LEU A 337 12.49 -3.66 -12.15
CA LEU A 337 11.21 -3.70 -12.83
C LEU A 337 10.46 -4.98 -12.43
N HIS A 338 9.28 -4.81 -11.83
CA HIS A 338 8.33 -5.89 -11.62
C HIS A 338 7.05 -5.56 -12.40
N PHE A 339 6.59 -6.47 -13.23
CA PHE A 339 5.37 -6.31 -14.01
C PHE A 339 4.59 -7.62 -14.04
N LEU A 340 3.41 -7.62 -13.43
CA LEU A 340 2.47 -8.74 -13.44
C LEU A 340 1.23 -8.31 -14.22
N TYR A 341 1.14 -8.78 -15.46
CA TYR A 341 0.01 -8.51 -16.33
C TYR A 341 -1.20 -9.35 -15.94
N HIS A 342 -2.37 -8.72 -15.88
CA HIS A 342 -3.60 -9.39 -15.49
C HIS A 342 -4.82 -8.86 -16.30
N PRO A 343 -5.29 -9.60 -17.31
CA PRO A 343 -6.31 -9.11 -18.24
C PRO A 343 -7.73 -9.04 -17.65
N HIS A 344 -8.06 -9.86 -16.64
CA HIS A 344 -9.40 -9.93 -16.03
C HIS A 344 -9.74 -8.77 -15.08
N ILE A 345 -8.85 -7.77 -14.96
CA ILE A 345 -9.11 -6.55 -14.19
C ILE A 345 -9.99 -5.58 -15.01
N ARG A 346 -10.35 -5.95 -16.24
CA ARG A 346 -11.32 -5.23 -17.06
C ARG A 346 -12.74 -5.42 -16.50
N PRO A 347 -13.56 -4.35 -16.40
CA PRO A 347 -14.98 -4.52 -16.12
C PRO A 347 -15.61 -5.35 -17.24
N GLU A 348 -16.23 -6.48 -16.88
CA GLU A 348 -16.98 -7.39 -17.76
C GLU A 348 -18.30 -6.75 -18.24
N ASP A 349 -18.21 -5.65 -18.98
CA ASP A 349 -19.41 -5.15 -19.65
C ASP A 349 -19.41 -5.59 -21.12
N PRO A 350 -20.26 -6.58 -21.46
CA PRO A 350 -20.40 -7.06 -22.83
C PRO A 350 -20.92 -5.97 -23.78
N GLU A 351 -21.58 -4.92 -23.29
CA GLU A 351 -22.13 -3.85 -24.14
C GLU A 351 -21.07 -2.84 -24.59
N VAL A 352 -19.97 -2.67 -23.85
CA VAL A 352 -19.00 -1.60 -24.11
C VAL A 352 -17.85 -2.04 -25.01
N MET A 353 -17.46 -3.33 -25.01
CA MET A 353 -16.32 -3.80 -25.82
C MET A 353 -16.49 -5.27 -26.26
N PRO A 354 -17.42 -5.60 -27.18
CA PRO A 354 -17.56 -6.97 -27.66
C PRO A 354 -16.39 -7.47 -28.53
N GLU A 355 -15.48 -6.60 -28.99
CA GLU A 355 -14.45 -6.98 -29.97
C GLU A 355 -13.03 -6.44 -29.69
N ASP A 356 -12.81 -5.66 -28.62
CA ASP A 356 -11.49 -5.05 -28.42
C ASP A 356 -10.54 -6.06 -27.75
N PRO A 357 -9.61 -6.68 -28.50
CA PRO A 357 -8.77 -7.74 -27.98
C PRO A 357 -8.00 -7.21 -26.77
N HIS A 358 -7.88 -8.03 -25.72
CA HIS A 358 -7.01 -7.71 -24.59
C HIS A 358 -5.65 -7.23 -25.12
N PRO A 359 -5.08 -6.16 -24.53
CA PRO A 359 -3.84 -5.61 -25.05
C PRO A 359 -2.77 -6.71 -25.11
N LYS A 360 -2.34 -7.05 -26.32
CA LYS A 360 -1.32 -8.07 -26.51
C LYS A 360 0.04 -7.49 -26.09
N LEU A 361 0.72 -8.18 -25.19
CA LEU A 361 2.08 -7.83 -24.80
C LEU A 361 3.06 -8.22 -25.92
N ASP A 362 3.69 -7.21 -26.50
CA ASP A 362 4.83 -7.36 -27.39
C ASP A 362 6.12 -7.29 -26.54
N TYR A 363 6.66 -8.46 -26.21
CA TYR A 363 7.88 -8.58 -25.41
C TYR A 363 9.12 -8.06 -26.15
N GLY A 364 9.10 -7.99 -27.49
CA GLY A 364 10.19 -7.39 -28.27
C GLY A 364 10.34 -5.90 -28.01
N LYS A 365 9.21 -5.17 -27.97
CA LYS A 365 9.21 -3.76 -27.57
C LYS A 365 9.69 -3.56 -26.15
N ILE A 366 9.21 -4.38 -25.22
CA ILE A 366 9.61 -4.32 -23.80
C ILE A 366 11.12 -4.55 -23.67
N GLY A 367 11.64 -5.59 -24.31
CA GLY A 367 13.07 -5.90 -24.40
C GLY A 367 13.89 -4.72 -24.93
N HIS A 368 13.44 -4.09 -26.02
CA HIS A 368 14.10 -2.91 -26.57
C HIS A 368 14.12 -1.73 -25.60
N ALA A 369 13.02 -1.46 -24.89
CA ALA A 369 12.98 -0.41 -23.87
C ALA A 369 13.92 -0.70 -22.69
N LEU A 370 14.05 -1.97 -22.29
CA LEU A 370 14.96 -2.39 -21.22
C LEU A 370 16.43 -2.18 -21.56
N GLN A 371 16.82 -2.26 -22.84
CA GLN A 371 18.20 -2.02 -23.28
C GLN A 371 18.73 -0.63 -22.89
N LYS A 372 17.85 0.37 -22.75
CA LYS A 372 18.20 1.70 -22.22
C LYS A 372 18.88 1.61 -20.85
N HIS A 373 18.51 0.62 -20.04
CA HIS A 373 18.91 0.46 -18.64
C HIS A 373 19.88 -0.71 -18.41
N LYS A 374 20.54 -1.22 -19.46
CA LYS A 374 21.45 -2.38 -19.37
C LYS A 374 22.59 -2.24 -18.36
N GLU A 375 23.00 -1.01 -18.03
CA GLU A 375 24.07 -0.71 -17.07
C GLU A 375 23.56 -0.51 -15.62
N THR A 376 22.25 -0.41 -15.42
CA THR A 376 21.63 -0.10 -14.12
C THR A 376 20.66 -1.16 -13.62
N LEU A 377 20.03 -1.94 -14.50
CA LEU A 377 19.07 -2.97 -14.11
C LEU A 377 19.75 -4.11 -13.33
N GLU A 378 19.17 -4.38 -12.17
CA GLU A 378 19.57 -5.42 -11.22
C GLU A 378 18.50 -6.52 -11.15
N VAL A 379 17.22 -6.14 -11.24
CA VAL A 379 16.07 -7.05 -11.19
C VAL A 379 15.12 -6.77 -12.33
N ILE A 380 14.81 -7.80 -13.10
CA ILE A 380 13.70 -7.82 -14.05
C ILE A 380 12.80 -8.96 -13.61
N ASP A 381 11.52 -8.71 -13.47
CA ASP A 381 10.53 -9.73 -13.14
C ASP A 381 9.22 -9.44 -13.88
N LEU A 382 9.09 -10.06 -15.05
CA LEU A 382 7.93 -9.96 -15.92
C LEU A 382 7.09 -11.21 -15.77
N ASP A 383 5.79 -11.03 -15.64
CA ASP A 383 4.87 -12.13 -15.44
C ASP A 383 3.50 -11.83 -16.06
N ASP A 384 2.78 -12.88 -16.42
CA ASP A 384 1.61 -12.77 -17.29
C ASP A 384 0.55 -13.81 -16.89
N LYS A 385 -0.53 -13.33 -16.28
CA LYS A 385 -1.69 -14.14 -15.86
C LYS A 385 -2.72 -14.35 -16.98
N THR A 386 -2.38 -14.13 -18.25
CA THR A 386 -3.33 -14.33 -19.34
C THR A 386 -3.66 -15.81 -19.50
N GLU A 387 -4.94 -16.13 -19.44
CA GLU A 387 -5.46 -17.42 -19.89
C GLU A 387 -5.40 -17.49 -21.42
N ARG A 388 -4.25 -17.87 -21.98
CA ARG A 388 -4.10 -18.02 -23.43
C ARG A 388 -4.61 -19.40 -23.86
N PRO A 389 -5.67 -19.49 -24.68
CA PRO A 389 -6.21 -20.80 -25.06
C PRO A 389 -5.29 -21.60 -26.00
N PHE A 390 -4.34 -20.98 -26.73
CA PHE A 390 -3.38 -21.69 -27.61
C PHE A 390 -2.06 -20.91 -27.81
N MET A 391 -0.92 -21.62 -27.94
CA MET A 391 0.42 -21.02 -28.22
C MET A 391 0.51 -20.21 -29.51
N SER A 392 -0.39 -20.43 -30.46
CA SER A 392 -0.27 -19.94 -31.84
C SER A 392 -0.39 -18.43 -31.99
N GLU A 393 -0.70 -17.68 -30.92
CA GLU A 393 -0.84 -16.22 -30.94
C GLU A 393 0.30 -15.45 -30.25
N LEU A 394 1.35 -16.14 -29.80
CA LEU A 394 2.61 -15.46 -29.47
C LEU A 394 3.31 -15.12 -30.79
N ASP A 395 2.92 -14.00 -31.38
CA ASP A 395 3.48 -13.45 -32.62
C ASP A 395 4.98 -13.13 -32.48
N GLY A 396 5.88 -14.12 -32.39
CA GLY A 396 7.34 -13.97 -32.60
C GLY A 396 8.09 -12.89 -31.81
N HIS A 397 7.49 -12.29 -30.77
CA HIS A 397 8.06 -11.16 -30.05
C HIS A 397 8.81 -11.67 -28.83
N HIS A 398 10.15 -11.65 -28.92
CA HIS A 398 11.06 -12.13 -27.89
C HIS A 398 11.68 -10.96 -27.11
N LEU A 399 11.93 -11.12 -25.81
CA LEU A 399 12.60 -10.10 -24.98
C LEU A 399 14.01 -9.74 -25.47
N GLY A 400 14.64 -10.62 -26.24
CA GLY A 400 16.01 -10.47 -26.72
C GLY A 400 17.05 -11.03 -25.75
N ALA A 401 18.32 -10.68 -25.98
CA ALA A 401 19.44 -11.13 -25.17
C ALA A 401 19.76 -10.15 -24.03
N PHE A 402 20.07 -10.70 -22.86
CA PHE A 402 20.47 -9.99 -21.64
C PHE A 402 21.96 -10.18 -21.29
N ASN A 403 22.72 -10.85 -22.15
CA ASN A 403 24.17 -11.08 -21.97
C ASN A 403 24.98 -9.79 -21.70
N ASP A 404 24.55 -8.65 -22.25
CA ASP A 404 25.17 -7.34 -22.06
C ASP A 404 24.80 -6.62 -20.75
N PHE A 405 23.90 -7.20 -19.92
CA PHE A 405 23.43 -6.57 -18.68
C PHE A 405 24.40 -6.87 -17.54
N LYS A 406 25.23 -5.89 -17.18
CA LYS A 406 26.37 -6.09 -16.26
C LYS A 406 25.99 -6.21 -14.78
N LYS A 407 24.75 -5.87 -14.42
CA LYS A 407 24.28 -5.84 -13.03
C LYS A 407 23.07 -6.72 -12.78
N LEU A 408 22.54 -7.37 -13.81
CA LEU A 408 21.32 -8.14 -13.68
C LEU A 408 21.61 -9.40 -12.86
N THR A 409 21.10 -9.45 -11.64
CA THR A 409 21.24 -10.58 -10.71
C THR A 409 19.98 -11.42 -10.66
N THR A 410 18.82 -10.83 -10.97
CA THR A 410 17.52 -11.53 -11.00
C THR A 410 16.81 -11.30 -12.33
N LEU A 411 16.40 -12.39 -12.99
CA LEU A 411 15.65 -12.36 -14.23
C LEU A 411 14.42 -13.25 -14.12
N GLY A 412 13.26 -12.64 -14.19
CA GLY A 412 11.94 -13.23 -14.22
C GLY A 412 11.26 -12.92 -15.54
N ALA A 413 10.84 -13.95 -16.28
CA ALA A 413 9.98 -13.78 -17.45
C ALA A 413 9.32 -15.10 -17.84
N PRO A 414 8.23 -15.06 -18.62
CA PRO A 414 7.69 -16.27 -19.19
C PRO A 414 8.65 -16.92 -20.20
N PHE A 415 8.80 -18.25 -20.12
CA PHE A 415 9.83 -18.97 -20.87
C PHE A 415 9.78 -18.72 -22.38
N LEU A 416 8.58 -18.69 -22.94
CA LEU A 416 8.34 -18.49 -24.38
C LEU A 416 8.86 -17.15 -24.91
N THR A 417 9.11 -16.17 -24.03
CA THR A 417 9.67 -14.87 -24.42
C THR A 417 11.17 -14.94 -24.76
N PHE A 418 11.83 -16.07 -24.51
CA PHE A 418 13.26 -16.29 -24.76
C PHE A 418 13.57 -17.27 -25.90
N GLU A 419 12.61 -17.61 -26.76
CA GLU A 419 12.85 -18.53 -27.87
C GLU A 419 13.13 -17.81 -29.22
N PRO A 420 14.28 -17.13 -29.46
CA PRO A 420 14.52 -16.57 -30.79
C PRO A 420 14.54 -17.71 -31.81
N THR A 421 13.59 -17.64 -32.72
CA THR A 421 13.59 -18.44 -33.93
C THR A 421 14.27 -17.62 -35.02
N TYR A 422 15.53 -17.95 -35.34
CA TYR A 422 16.13 -17.41 -36.56
C TYR A 422 15.89 -18.40 -37.68
N LYS A 423 15.38 -17.89 -38.81
CA LYS A 423 15.45 -18.62 -40.06
C LYS A 423 16.86 -18.43 -40.59
N ASP A 424 17.59 -19.52 -40.75
CA ASP A 424 18.87 -19.48 -41.46
C ASP A 424 18.66 -19.13 -42.94
N ASP A 425 19.74 -18.98 -43.69
CA ASP A 425 19.70 -18.65 -45.13
C ASP A 425 18.92 -19.70 -45.96
N TYR A 426 18.65 -20.88 -45.40
CA TYR A 426 17.87 -21.95 -46.00
C TYR A 426 16.41 -21.99 -45.52
N GLY A 427 16.00 -21.04 -44.69
CA GLY A 427 14.66 -20.98 -44.11
C GLY A 427 14.42 -21.97 -42.97
N GLN A 428 15.44 -22.71 -42.50
CA GLN A 428 15.32 -23.56 -41.32
C GLN A 428 15.32 -22.73 -40.05
N VAL A 429 14.35 -23.01 -39.20
CA VAL A 429 14.24 -22.38 -37.89
C VAL A 429 15.25 -23.04 -36.95
N SER A 430 16.36 -22.37 -36.71
CA SER A 430 17.32 -22.76 -35.68
C SER A 430 16.99 -22.02 -34.38
N ARG A 431 17.08 -22.74 -33.26
CA ARG A 431 16.82 -22.20 -31.92
C ARG A 431 18.10 -21.62 -31.34
N VAL A 432 18.05 -20.36 -30.91
CA VAL A 432 19.15 -19.80 -30.10
C VAL A 432 19.20 -20.51 -28.76
N ASP A 433 20.40 -20.80 -28.29
CA ASP A 433 20.61 -21.40 -26.99
C ASP A 433 20.22 -20.43 -25.87
N PHE A 434 19.19 -20.76 -25.10
CA PHE A 434 18.64 -19.95 -24.01
C PHE A 434 19.73 -19.40 -23.08
N ILE A 435 20.73 -20.22 -22.76
CA ILE A 435 21.82 -19.85 -21.85
C ILE A 435 22.65 -18.69 -22.40
N THR A 436 22.84 -18.64 -23.71
CA THR A 436 23.62 -17.57 -24.37
C THR A 436 22.91 -16.21 -24.31
N LEU A 437 21.62 -16.20 -23.98
CA LEU A 437 20.82 -15.00 -23.78
C LEU A 437 20.95 -14.46 -22.35
N LEU A 438 21.47 -15.22 -21.40
CA LEU A 438 21.53 -14.82 -20.00
C LEU A 438 22.81 -14.02 -19.69
N PRO A 439 22.77 -13.06 -18.74
CA PRO A 439 23.96 -12.38 -18.26
C PRO A 439 24.81 -13.31 -17.39
N ALA A 440 26.13 -13.10 -17.41
CA ALA A 440 27.06 -13.84 -16.56
C ALA A 440 26.92 -13.53 -15.06
N THR A 441 26.26 -12.41 -14.71
CA THR A 441 26.01 -11.99 -13.32
C THR A 441 24.73 -12.56 -12.73
N LEU A 442 23.99 -13.37 -13.49
CA LEU A 442 22.66 -13.81 -13.10
C LEU A 442 22.74 -14.86 -11.98
N GLU A 443 22.17 -14.54 -10.82
CA GLU A 443 22.15 -15.38 -9.63
C GLU A 443 20.79 -16.05 -9.41
N ARG A 444 19.71 -15.40 -9.83
CA ARG A 444 18.33 -15.85 -9.63
C ARG A 444 17.56 -15.84 -10.94
N LEU A 445 16.98 -16.98 -11.30
CA LEU A 445 16.20 -17.14 -12.52
C LEU A 445 14.77 -17.56 -12.17
N ASN A 446 13.80 -16.72 -12.48
CA ASN A 446 12.38 -17.00 -12.28
C ASN A 446 11.73 -17.25 -13.65
N ILE A 447 11.13 -18.40 -13.86
CA ILE A 447 10.57 -18.76 -15.16
C ILE A 447 9.11 -19.06 -14.99
N THR A 448 8.30 -18.26 -15.70
CA THR A 448 6.88 -18.54 -15.83
C THR A 448 6.65 -19.53 -16.96
N VAL A 449 5.97 -20.63 -16.65
CA VAL A 449 5.61 -21.66 -17.60
C VAL A 449 4.11 -21.59 -17.89
N PHE A 450 3.75 -21.51 -19.18
CA PHE A 450 2.37 -21.30 -19.60
C PHE A 450 1.61 -22.61 -19.89
N PRO A 451 0.29 -22.62 -19.65
CA PRO A 451 -0.59 -23.79 -19.69
C PRO A 451 -0.94 -24.34 -21.09
N VAL A 452 -0.04 -24.33 -22.06
CA VAL A 452 -0.12 -25.23 -23.25
C VAL A 452 -0.14 -26.70 -22.79
N GLU A 453 0.53 -26.87 -21.66
CA GLU A 453 0.72 -28.03 -20.83
C GLU A 453 -0.55 -28.49 -20.11
N THR A 454 -1.66 -27.75 -20.15
CA THR A 454 -2.94 -28.22 -19.62
C THR A 454 -3.49 -29.44 -20.37
N MET A 455 -3.15 -29.61 -21.66
CA MET A 455 -3.50 -30.82 -22.41
C MET A 455 -2.68 -32.04 -21.97
N PHE A 456 -1.46 -31.83 -21.49
CA PHE A 456 -0.52 -32.91 -21.14
C PHE A 456 -0.37 -33.13 -19.63
N GLY A 457 -0.79 -32.17 -18.81
CA GLY A 457 -0.66 -32.18 -17.35
C GLY A 457 0.78 -32.04 -16.84
N ASP A 458 1.76 -31.64 -17.67
CA ASP A 458 3.17 -31.58 -17.30
C ASP A 458 3.90 -30.34 -17.84
N CYS A 459 4.98 -29.92 -17.19
CA CYS A 459 5.83 -28.82 -17.66
C CYS A 459 7.08 -29.19 -18.46
N TYR A 460 7.06 -30.39 -19.04
CA TYR A 460 8.26 -30.98 -19.61
C TYR A 460 8.81 -30.18 -20.79
N HIS A 461 7.95 -29.70 -21.68
CA HIS A 461 8.38 -29.02 -22.90
C HIS A 461 9.06 -27.68 -22.62
N SER A 462 8.53 -26.91 -21.68
CA SER A 462 9.11 -25.63 -21.28
C SER A 462 10.41 -25.81 -20.49
N LEU A 463 10.56 -26.94 -19.79
CA LEU A 463 11.76 -27.27 -19.02
C LEU A 463 12.82 -28.06 -19.81
N LEU A 464 12.48 -28.62 -20.97
CA LEU A 464 13.39 -29.43 -21.79
C LEU A 464 14.74 -28.76 -22.07
N PRO A 465 14.81 -27.44 -22.34
CA PRO A 465 16.09 -26.75 -22.55
C PRO A 465 17.01 -26.77 -21.33
N PHE A 466 16.47 -26.96 -20.11
CA PHE A 466 17.24 -27.09 -18.87
C PHE A 466 17.78 -28.50 -18.67
N PHE A 467 17.02 -29.53 -19.06
CA PHE A 467 17.38 -30.94 -18.80
C PHE A 467 18.47 -31.50 -19.73
N ASN A 468 18.58 -30.98 -20.95
CA ASN A 468 19.52 -31.52 -21.97
C ASN A 468 20.90 -30.84 -21.97
N ARG A 469 21.25 -30.06 -20.94
CA ARG A 469 22.47 -29.24 -20.88
C ARG A 469 23.45 -29.74 -19.82
N ASP A 470 24.73 -29.39 -19.98
CA ASP A 470 25.76 -29.66 -18.97
C ASP A 470 25.39 -28.91 -17.68
N PRO A 471 25.26 -29.61 -16.53
CA PRO A 471 24.93 -29.00 -15.25
C PRO A 471 25.82 -27.79 -14.87
N LYS A 472 27.08 -27.77 -15.33
CA LYS A 472 28.02 -26.68 -15.05
C LYS A 472 27.56 -25.33 -15.55
N VAL A 473 26.69 -25.31 -16.55
CA VAL A 473 26.10 -24.09 -17.08
C VAL A 473 25.23 -23.38 -16.03
N PHE A 474 24.73 -24.12 -15.04
CA PHE A 474 23.90 -23.59 -13.98
C PHE A 474 24.66 -23.29 -12.68
N ASP A 475 25.99 -23.49 -12.65
CA ASP A 475 26.81 -23.28 -11.45
C ASP A 475 26.79 -21.82 -10.95
N SER A 476 26.44 -20.87 -11.81
CA SER A 476 26.29 -19.45 -11.44
C SER A 476 24.97 -19.15 -10.71
N PHE A 477 23.95 -20.01 -10.80
CA PHE A 477 22.65 -19.74 -10.20
C PHE A 477 22.59 -20.18 -8.74
N THR A 478 22.22 -19.24 -7.88
CA THR A 478 21.84 -19.52 -6.50
C THR A 478 20.41 -20.05 -6.40
N HIS A 479 19.51 -19.61 -7.28
CA HIS A 479 18.09 -19.99 -7.24
C HIS A 479 17.51 -20.08 -8.65
N ILE A 480 16.73 -21.14 -8.90
CA ILE A 480 15.90 -21.27 -10.10
C ILE A 480 14.47 -21.54 -9.63
N HIS A 481 13.57 -20.59 -9.89
CA HIS A 481 12.18 -20.65 -9.48
C HIS A 481 11.28 -20.87 -10.69
N PHE A 482 10.40 -21.87 -10.64
CA PHE A 482 9.42 -22.12 -11.70
C PHE A 482 8.02 -21.72 -11.22
N ARG A 483 7.38 -20.78 -11.95
CA ARG A 483 6.01 -20.30 -11.69
C ARG A 483 5.03 -20.96 -12.65
N VAL A 484 3.89 -21.39 -12.12
CA VAL A 484 2.81 -22.02 -12.89
C VAL A 484 1.48 -21.35 -12.51
N HIS A 485 0.78 -20.76 -13.49
CA HIS A 485 -0.37 -19.86 -13.26
C HIS A 485 -1.76 -20.52 -13.16
N LYS A 486 -1.85 -21.85 -13.16
CA LYS A 486 -3.12 -22.55 -12.93
C LYS A 486 -2.95 -23.54 -11.78
N ASP A 487 -4.06 -23.77 -11.06
CA ASP A 487 -4.27 -24.97 -10.23
C ASP A 487 -4.34 -26.22 -11.13
N ILE A 488 -3.23 -26.49 -11.82
CA ILE A 488 -2.99 -27.82 -12.34
C ILE A 488 -2.78 -28.65 -11.08
N VAL A 489 -3.61 -29.66 -10.87
CA VAL A 489 -3.32 -30.69 -9.88
C VAL A 489 -2.02 -31.35 -10.35
N LEU A 490 -0.89 -30.87 -9.86
CA LEU A 490 0.47 -31.34 -10.15
C LEU A 490 0.72 -32.73 -9.53
N SER A 491 -0.33 -33.54 -9.34
CA SER A 491 -0.25 -34.86 -8.73
C SER A 491 0.67 -35.81 -9.50
N GLU A 492 1.02 -35.49 -10.75
CA GLU A 492 1.98 -36.25 -11.53
C GLU A 492 2.91 -35.36 -12.37
N LEU A 493 3.62 -34.41 -11.76
CA LEU A 493 4.87 -33.91 -12.36
C LEU A 493 5.92 -35.03 -12.29
N LYS A 494 5.72 -36.08 -13.09
CA LYS A 494 6.73 -37.10 -13.37
C LYS A 494 7.78 -36.42 -14.22
N LEU A 495 8.68 -35.67 -13.59
CA LEU A 495 9.97 -35.32 -14.17
C LEU A 495 10.61 -36.65 -14.58
N LYS A 496 10.42 -37.05 -15.84
CA LYS A 496 10.86 -38.34 -16.35
C LYS A 496 12.37 -38.38 -16.15
N ASN A 497 12.76 -39.30 -15.28
CA ASN A 497 14.10 -39.52 -14.80
C ASN A 497 14.99 -39.96 -15.99
N TYR A 498 15.52 -39.00 -16.73
CA TYR A 498 16.41 -39.25 -17.86
C TYR A 498 17.86 -39.29 -17.36
N GLY A 499 18.25 -40.47 -16.88
CA GLY A 499 19.66 -40.79 -16.67
C GLY A 499 19.87 -41.78 -15.53
N ASN A 500 20.38 -42.96 -15.86
CA ASN A 500 20.93 -43.95 -14.91
C ASN A 500 22.21 -43.47 -14.19
N LYS A 501 22.35 -42.17 -13.93
CA LYS A 501 23.42 -41.59 -13.12
C LYS A 501 22.76 -40.82 -12.01
N GLY A 502 23.08 -41.26 -10.79
CA GLY A 502 22.52 -40.88 -9.51
C GLY A 502 21.94 -39.47 -9.45
N TRP A 503 20.78 -39.43 -8.80
CA TRP A 503 20.14 -38.29 -8.17
C TRP A 503 20.77 -36.90 -8.38
N ILE A 504 19.91 -35.90 -8.59
CA ILE A 504 20.14 -34.59 -7.98
C ILE A 504 20.02 -34.77 -6.45
N TRP A 505 20.98 -35.48 -5.85
CA TRP A 505 21.29 -35.40 -4.43
C TRP A 505 22.48 -34.47 -4.32
N SER A 506 22.16 -33.26 -3.86
CA SER A 506 23.00 -32.47 -2.98
C SER A 506 24.51 -32.52 -3.26
N ARG A 507 24.94 -31.74 -4.24
CA ARG A 507 26.17 -30.94 -4.07
C ARG A 507 26.17 -29.61 -4.83
N TYR A 508 24.99 -29.08 -5.17
CA TYR A 508 24.84 -27.74 -5.72
C TYR A 508 23.83 -26.97 -4.86
N ARG A 509 24.17 -25.74 -4.46
CA ARG A 509 23.43 -24.88 -3.52
C ARG A 509 22.11 -24.31 -4.10
N THR A 510 21.72 -24.71 -5.31
CA THR A 510 20.59 -24.13 -6.03
C THR A 510 19.26 -24.73 -5.55
N ARG A 511 18.45 -23.93 -4.85
CA ARG A 511 17.12 -24.34 -4.39
C ARG A 511 16.12 -24.17 -5.54
N VAL A 512 15.49 -25.28 -5.95
CA VAL A 512 14.34 -25.24 -6.87
C VAL A 512 13.07 -25.22 -6.04
N THR A 513 12.35 -24.11 -6.07
CA THR A 513 11.00 -23.99 -5.49
C THR A 513 9.97 -24.03 -6.62
N MET A 514 8.79 -24.52 -6.30
CA MET A 514 7.63 -24.47 -7.17
C MET A 514 6.50 -23.89 -6.33
N GLU A 515 6.08 -22.67 -6.67
CA GLU A 515 4.99 -22.00 -5.98
C GLU A 515 3.72 -22.10 -6.83
N GLN A 516 2.71 -22.74 -6.27
CA GLN A 516 1.36 -22.74 -6.82
C GLN A 516 0.77 -21.37 -6.48
N SER A 517 0.30 -20.62 -7.47
CA SER A 517 -0.23 -19.28 -7.25
C SER A 517 -1.58 -19.33 -6.53
N ASN A 518 -1.58 -19.66 -5.23
CA ASN A 518 -2.73 -19.49 -4.37
C ASN A 518 -2.86 -18.00 -4.03
N GLU A 519 -4.02 -17.44 -4.36
CA GLU A 519 -4.33 -16.01 -4.38
C GLU A 519 -4.32 -15.32 -3.00
N TRP A 520 -3.20 -15.20 -2.30
CA TRP A 520 -3.04 -14.17 -1.26
C TRP A 520 -1.57 -13.75 -1.18
N PHE A 521 -1.19 -12.73 -1.96
CA PHE A 521 0.04 -12.00 -1.68
C PHE A 521 -0.16 -11.23 -0.38
N GLU A 522 0.18 -11.85 0.75
CA GLU A 522 0.56 -11.07 1.91
C GLU A 522 1.75 -10.19 1.49
N ASP A 523 1.63 -8.87 1.68
CA ASP A 523 2.68 -7.87 1.42
C ASP A 523 3.93 -8.13 2.31
N ASN A 524 4.62 -9.26 2.14
CA ASN A 524 5.84 -9.62 2.85
C ASN A 524 7.11 -9.11 2.13
N ASP A 525 6.97 -8.42 1.00
CA ASP A 525 8.07 -7.95 0.15
C ASP A 525 8.77 -6.66 0.64
N PHE A 526 8.77 -6.36 1.94
CA PHE A 526 9.57 -5.28 2.48
C PHE A 526 10.78 -5.87 3.24
N ASP A 527 11.91 -5.93 2.52
CA ASP A 527 13.27 -6.17 3.02
C ASP A 527 13.49 -7.45 3.87
N SER A 528 13.04 -8.63 3.40
CA SER A 528 13.57 -9.91 3.92
C SER A 528 14.85 -10.29 3.18
N GLU A 529 15.99 -9.71 3.59
CA GLU A 529 17.28 -10.37 3.36
C GLU A 529 17.28 -11.67 4.18
N GLU A 530 17.42 -12.82 3.51
CA GLU A 530 17.41 -14.16 4.10
C GLU A 530 18.43 -14.29 5.24
N PHE A 531 17.94 -14.29 6.49
CA PHE A 531 18.75 -14.61 7.65
C PHE A 531 18.72 -16.13 7.89
N HIS A 532 19.84 -16.81 7.65
CA HIS A 532 20.04 -18.18 8.11
C HIS A 532 20.39 -18.17 9.60
N SER A 533 19.41 -18.38 10.47
CA SER A 533 19.66 -18.75 11.86
C SER A 533 19.39 -20.23 12.05
N ASP A 534 20.44 -21.03 11.97
CA ASP A 534 20.48 -22.35 12.62
C ASP A 534 20.50 -22.10 14.13
N SER A 535 19.34 -22.08 14.76
CA SER A 535 19.23 -22.19 16.21
C SER A 535 18.08 -23.13 16.56
N GLU A 536 18.44 -24.39 16.80
CA GLU A 536 17.65 -25.32 17.60
C GLU A 536 17.54 -24.72 19.01
N SER A 537 16.38 -24.17 19.35
CA SER A 537 16.02 -23.90 20.74
C SER A 537 14.62 -24.40 21.00
N ASP A 538 14.54 -25.56 21.64
CA ASP A 538 13.33 -26.07 22.27
C ASP A 538 12.90 -25.08 23.35
N PHE A 539 11.85 -24.31 23.06
CA PHE A 539 11.19 -23.45 24.03
C PHE A 539 9.77 -23.99 24.25
N GLU A 540 9.66 -24.96 25.16
CA GLU A 540 8.39 -25.27 25.82
C GLU A 540 8.05 -24.08 26.74
N SER A 541 7.12 -23.23 26.31
CA SER A 541 6.51 -22.24 27.19
C SER A 541 5.05 -22.59 27.44
N ASP A 542 4.80 -23.19 28.60
CA ASP A 542 3.49 -23.25 29.23
C ASP A 542 2.95 -21.82 29.43
N PHE A 543 1.94 -21.48 28.63
CA PHE A 543 1.21 -20.22 28.75
C PHE A 543 -0.18 -20.50 29.34
N GLU A 544 -0.22 -20.77 30.65
CA GLU A 544 -1.43 -20.62 31.45
C GLU A 544 -1.47 -19.21 32.02
N PHE A 545 -2.36 -18.32 31.54
CA PHE A 545 -3.01 -17.35 32.42
C PHE A 545 -4.28 -16.70 31.84
N LEU A 546 -5.29 -16.62 32.72
CA LEU A 546 -6.50 -15.79 32.73
C LEU A 546 -7.81 -16.35 32.14
N SER A 547 -8.20 -17.51 32.66
CA SER A 547 -9.59 -17.77 33.05
C SER A 547 -10.02 -16.80 34.16
N ASN A 548 -10.68 -15.70 33.80
CA ASN A 548 -11.53 -14.91 34.70
C ASN A 548 -12.45 -13.99 33.88
N PHE A 549 -13.44 -14.59 33.21
CA PHE A 549 -14.64 -13.88 32.78
C PHE A 549 -15.80 -14.27 33.71
N PRO A 550 -16.54 -13.30 34.28
CA PRO A 550 -17.73 -13.62 35.06
C PRO A 550 -18.82 -14.16 34.14
N SER A 551 -19.08 -15.46 34.26
CA SER A 551 -20.20 -16.17 33.65
C SER A 551 -21.50 -15.89 34.43
N SER A 552 -22.14 -14.75 34.18
CA SER A 552 -23.56 -14.55 34.49
C SER A 552 -24.08 -13.23 33.93
N PHE A 553 -24.66 -13.29 32.73
CA PHE A 553 -25.73 -12.36 32.35
C PHE A 553 -27.01 -13.17 32.19
N PRO A 554 -28.05 -12.93 33.03
CA PRO A 554 -29.28 -13.67 32.98
C PRO A 554 -30.12 -13.17 31.81
N TRP A 555 -30.36 -14.06 30.85
CA TRP A 555 -31.50 -13.96 29.95
C TRP A 555 -32.69 -14.51 30.71
N SER A 556 -33.61 -13.64 31.12
CA SER A 556 -34.92 -14.02 31.59
C SER A 556 -35.96 -13.10 30.94
N ASP A 557 -36.88 -13.77 30.24
CA ASP A 557 -38.28 -13.41 30.08
C ASP A 557 -38.57 -12.17 29.22
N PHE A 558 -38.73 -12.43 27.92
CA PHE A 558 -39.68 -11.68 27.11
C PHE A 558 -40.64 -12.69 26.49
N ASP A 559 -41.69 -12.99 27.26
CA ASP A 559 -42.83 -13.77 26.81
C ASP A 559 -43.62 -13.02 25.74
N SER A 560 -44.21 -13.88 24.91
CA SER A 560 -45.12 -13.69 23.80
C SER A 560 -46.38 -12.89 24.10
N GLU A 561 -46.93 -12.37 22.99
CA GLU A 561 -48.34 -12.10 22.65
C GLU A 561 -48.55 -10.62 22.28
N ASP A 562 -48.75 -10.34 20.99
CA ASP A 562 -50.10 -9.99 20.52
C ASP A 562 -50.21 -9.97 18.99
N ASP A 563 -51.41 -10.30 18.55
CA ASP A 563 -51.85 -10.64 17.20
C ASP A 563 -52.06 -9.45 16.25
N SER A 564 -52.26 -9.83 14.98
CA SER A 564 -53.15 -9.18 13.98
C SER A 564 -52.69 -7.89 13.30
N ASP A 565 -52.32 -8.00 12.01
CA ASP A 565 -53.06 -7.41 10.88
C ASP A 565 -52.20 -7.40 9.61
N LEU A 566 -52.39 -8.43 8.77
CA LEU A 566 -51.87 -8.49 7.41
C LEU A 566 -53.06 -8.38 6.45
N GLU A 567 -53.45 -7.14 6.13
CA GLU A 567 -54.37 -6.86 5.03
C GLU A 567 -53.65 -6.96 3.68
N SER A 568 -54.23 -7.80 2.84
CA SER A 568 -53.95 -8.00 1.43
C SER A 568 -54.09 -6.70 0.62
N TYR A 569 -53.09 -6.39 -0.21
CA TYR A 569 -53.29 -5.51 -1.37
C TYR A 569 -52.91 -6.22 -2.67
N GLY A 570 -53.94 -6.81 -3.27
CA GLY A 570 -54.44 -6.45 -4.60
C GLY A 570 -53.44 -6.23 -5.74
N THR A 571 -53.32 -7.26 -6.57
CA THR A 571 -53.11 -7.22 -8.01
C THR A 571 -53.87 -6.08 -8.71
N LEU A 572 -53.18 -5.33 -9.57
CA LEU A 572 -53.76 -4.65 -10.74
C LEU A 572 -52.70 -4.61 -11.84
N LEU A 573 -52.87 -5.54 -12.79
CA LEU A 573 -52.31 -5.49 -14.13
C LEU A 573 -53.24 -4.56 -14.94
N ASP A 574 -52.70 -3.50 -15.52
CA ASP A 574 -53.28 -2.85 -16.68
C ASP A 574 -52.24 -2.84 -17.79
N SER A 575 -52.61 -3.54 -18.85
CA SER A 575 -52.21 -3.34 -20.24
C SER A 575 -52.45 -1.89 -20.66
N ASP A 576 -51.59 -1.34 -21.52
CA ASP A 576 -52.09 -0.80 -22.79
C ASP A 576 -50.95 -0.57 -23.78
N GLU A 577 -51.25 -1.03 -25.00
CA GLU A 577 -50.52 -0.83 -26.24
C GLU A 577 -50.69 0.62 -26.74
N ASN A 578 -49.59 1.25 -27.15
CA ASN A 578 -49.47 2.07 -28.36
C ASN A 578 -48.00 2.41 -28.64
#